data_AF-A0AA39XK14-F1
#
_entry.id   AF-A0AA39XK14-F1
#
_cell.length_a   1.000
_cell.length_b   1.000
_cell.length_c   1.000
_cell.angle_alpha   90.00
_cell.angle_beta   90.00
_cell.angle_gamma   90.00
#
_symmetry.space_group_name_H-M   'P 1'
#
loop_
_entity.id
_entity.type
_entity.pdbx_description
1 polymer ?
#
loop_
_entity_poly.entity_id
_entity_poly.type
_entity_poly.pdbx_seq_one_letter_code
_entity_poly.pdbx_strand_id
1 'polypeptide(L)'
;MASRWPTLRLLAQCKTQSQLRGQTPLKPSWTTRQALSSFPSSAKPGQASSPLSGYLGLVALGLLVTAPLAYKMAVEEPLSLDSLSLAERDQQTKREQGVNDASPMRLRMEKFVKEQQKEIVWALEQVDGNSFRVDEWQRKEGGGGITCVLQDGNVFEKAGVGVSVVYGTLPKPAILKMRANHKKLGEDIENIPDSLEFFAAGLSLVVHPKNPMAPTVHLNYRYFETANPDGTSGAWWFGGGSDLTPAYLFDEDAIQFHKSLKEVCDAHDKDYYSRFKKWCDTYFYNKHRGESRGVGGIFFDDLDETVRDKENTFAFIQDALKSFVPTYVPIINKRKDMPYTEQEKEWQQIRRGKYVEFNLVHDRGTAFGLNTPGARVESILMSLPLTASWKYMYEPEPKSREARLVEVLKTPKEWV
;
A
#
# COMPACT_ATOMS: atom_id res chain seq x y z
N MET A 1 -44.80 35.43 13.44
CA MET A 1 -45.30 34.50 14.47
C MET A 1 -44.28 33.37 14.54
N ALA A 2 -43.28 33.38 15.43
CA ALA A 2 -43.34 32.92 16.84
C ALA A 2 -43.98 31.52 16.91
N SER A 3 -43.36 30.44 17.39
CA SER A 3 -42.68 30.26 18.68
C SER A 3 -42.00 28.86 18.73
N ARG A 4 -40.72 28.73 19.11
CA ARG A 4 -40.14 28.33 20.43
C ARG A 4 -40.17 26.82 20.78
N TRP A 5 -38.97 26.34 21.18
CA TRP A 5 -38.59 25.06 21.82
C TRP A 5 -39.14 24.89 23.26
N PRO A 6 -38.91 23.74 23.95
CA PRO A 6 -37.69 23.54 24.79
C PRO A 6 -37.14 22.08 24.81
N THR A 7 -35.81 21.86 24.71
CA THR A 7 -34.82 21.55 25.79
C THR A 7 -35.23 20.60 26.93
N LEU A 8 -34.42 19.55 27.13
CA LEU A 8 -34.20 18.91 28.44
C LEU A 8 -32.72 18.48 28.59
N ARG A 9 -32.03 19.17 29.51
CA ARG A 9 -30.77 18.77 30.17
C ARG A 9 -31.14 18.29 31.57
N LEU A 10 -30.44 17.28 32.10
CA LEU A 10 -30.29 17.10 33.54
C LEU A 10 -28.85 16.71 33.90
N LEU A 11 -28.37 17.35 34.97
CA LEU A 11 -27.03 17.37 35.57
C LEU A 11 -27.00 16.48 36.83
N ALA A 12 -25.82 15.93 37.15
CA ALA A 12 -25.22 15.82 38.51
C ALA A 12 -23.86 15.12 38.35
N GLN A 13 -22.67 15.74 38.44
CA GLN A 13 -21.94 16.29 39.59
C GLN A 13 -21.82 15.38 40.83
N CYS A 14 -20.58 14.93 41.11
CA CYS A 14 -20.03 14.94 42.46
C CYS A 14 -18.50 15.13 42.42
N LYS A 15 -18.01 16.11 43.18
CA LYS A 15 -16.61 16.48 43.43
C LYS A 15 -16.13 15.80 44.71
N THR A 16 -14.83 15.49 44.79
CA THR A 16 -14.06 15.82 46.00
C THR A 16 -12.57 15.98 45.70
N GLN A 17 -12.03 17.12 46.13
CA GLN A 17 -10.62 17.49 46.21
C GLN A 17 -10.15 17.24 47.65
N SER A 18 -8.89 16.84 47.85
CA SER A 18 -8.09 17.39 48.95
C SER A 18 -6.60 17.39 48.57
N GLN A 19 -5.98 18.56 48.75
CA GLN A 19 -4.54 18.80 48.74
C GLN A 19 -3.95 18.48 50.12
N LEU A 20 -2.65 18.17 50.20
CA LEU A 20 -1.67 18.96 50.96
C LEU A 20 -0.25 18.35 50.89
N ARG A 21 0.74 19.24 50.60
CA ARG A 21 2.14 19.38 51.08
C ARG A 21 2.87 18.13 51.63
N GLY A 22 4.15 17.86 51.40
CA GLY A 22 5.30 18.61 50.91
C GLY A 22 6.59 18.00 51.50
N GLN A 23 7.75 18.37 50.92
CA GLN A 23 9.13 18.24 51.44
C GLN A 23 9.90 16.89 51.32
N THR A 24 11.04 17.00 50.61
CA THR A 24 12.27 16.18 50.53
C THR A 24 13.13 16.27 51.82
N PRO A 25 14.38 15.73 51.88
CA PRO A 25 14.83 14.33 51.77
C PRO A 25 15.85 13.93 52.89
N LEU A 26 15.97 12.66 53.31
CA LEU A 26 17.09 12.24 54.17
C LEU A 26 17.51 10.75 53.97
N LYS A 27 18.78 10.55 53.55
CA LYS A 27 19.68 9.44 53.96
C LYS A 27 20.15 9.74 55.42
N PRO A 28 20.71 8.83 56.25
CA PRO A 28 21.76 7.84 55.89
C PRO A 28 21.86 6.55 56.75
N SER A 29 22.98 5.84 56.53
CA SER A 29 23.79 5.03 57.47
C SER A 29 23.39 3.61 57.90
N TRP A 30 24.10 2.64 57.31
CA TRP A 30 25.00 1.65 57.95
C TRP A 30 24.87 1.43 59.47
N THR A 31 24.69 0.17 59.88
CA THR A 31 25.38 -0.43 61.03
C THR A 31 25.40 -1.96 60.99
N THR A 32 26.54 -2.46 61.44
CA THR A 32 27.09 -3.80 61.62
C THR A 32 26.48 -4.57 62.81
N ARG A 33 26.48 -5.91 62.75
CA ARG A 33 26.68 -6.88 63.88
C ARG A 33 26.64 -8.30 63.28
N GLN A 34 27.77 -8.99 63.07
CA GLN A 34 28.51 -9.85 64.00
C GLN A 34 27.65 -10.81 64.86
N ALA A 35 27.83 -12.12 64.62
CA ALA A 35 27.64 -13.17 65.61
C ALA A 35 28.71 -14.27 65.43
N LEU A 36 29.34 -14.60 66.56
CA LEU A 36 30.43 -15.54 66.85
C LEU A 36 29.94 -17.00 66.81
N SER A 37 30.64 -17.93 66.15
CA SER A 37 31.68 -18.85 66.64
C SER A 37 31.20 -20.06 67.48
N SER A 38 31.52 -21.27 67.03
CA SER A 38 31.85 -22.42 67.89
C SER A 38 32.46 -23.56 67.08
N PHE A 39 33.73 -23.89 67.38
CA PHE A 39 34.41 -25.14 67.01
C PHE A 39 34.33 -26.12 68.18
N PRO A 40 34.51 -27.43 67.92
CA PRO A 40 35.26 -28.28 68.83
C PRO A 40 36.52 -28.87 68.16
N SER A 41 37.54 -29.04 69.00
CA SER A 41 38.85 -29.61 68.72
C SER A 41 38.94 -31.03 69.28
N SER A 42 39.56 -31.95 68.54
CA SER A 42 40.23 -33.13 69.12
C SER A 42 41.39 -33.54 68.22
N ALA A 43 42.58 -33.69 68.79
CA ALA A 43 43.84 -33.98 68.12
C ALA A 43 44.31 -35.42 68.36
N LYS A 44 45.05 -35.99 67.38
CA LYS A 44 46.32 -36.80 67.47
C LYS A 44 46.43 -37.83 66.30
N PRO A 45 47.63 -38.40 65.99
CA PRO A 45 48.54 -37.83 64.99
C PRO A 45 48.94 -38.86 63.89
N GLY A 46 49.48 -38.41 62.76
CA GLY A 46 50.06 -39.36 61.81
C GLY A 46 50.54 -38.77 60.49
N GLN A 47 51.87 -38.76 60.35
CA GLN A 47 52.65 -38.87 59.11
C GLN A 47 52.64 -37.69 58.11
N ALA A 48 53.86 -37.22 57.90
CA ALA A 48 54.26 -36.29 56.86
C ALA A 48 54.03 -36.87 55.46
N SER A 49 53.48 -36.05 54.57
CA SER A 49 53.91 -35.98 53.17
C SER A 49 53.44 -34.66 52.56
N SER A 50 54.36 -33.94 51.91
CA SER A 50 54.06 -32.78 51.08
C SER A 50 53.20 -33.19 49.88
N PRO A 51 52.35 -32.28 49.34
CA PRO A 51 52.63 -31.87 47.96
C PRO A 51 52.32 -30.39 47.72
N LEU A 52 53.37 -29.58 47.53
CA LEU A 52 53.28 -28.24 46.95
C LEU A 52 53.07 -28.25 45.42
N SER A 53 52.81 -29.42 44.83
CA SER A 53 52.69 -29.63 43.38
C SER A 53 51.25 -29.61 42.83
N GLY A 54 50.21 -29.54 43.69
CA GLY A 54 48.81 -29.56 43.25
C GLY A 54 48.21 -28.20 42.89
N TYR A 55 48.73 -27.11 43.46
CA TYR A 55 48.11 -25.77 43.32
C TYR A 55 48.59 -24.99 42.09
N LEU A 56 49.81 -25.22 41.60
CA LEU A 56 50.34 -24.57 40.40
C LEU A 56 49.66 -25.09 39.11
N GLY A 57 49.27 -26.37 39.08
CA GLY A 57 48.58 -26.97 37.94
C GLY A 57 47.17 -26.42 37.75
N LEU A 58 46.41 -26.20 38.83
CA LEU A 58 45.04 -25.68 38.77
C LEU A 58 44.98 -24.19 38.39
N VAL A 59 45.96 -23.39 38.84
CA VAL A 59 46.05 -21.97 38.45
C VAL A 59 46.49 -21.83 36.99
N ALA A 60 47.44 -22.66 36.53
CA ALA A 60 47.86 -22.66 35.13
C ALA A 60 46.76 -23.14 34.18
N LEU A 61 45.96 -24.16 34.56
CA LEU A 61 44.81 -24.61 33.78
C LEU A 61 43.68 -23.57 33.76
N GLY A 62 43.44 -22.91 34.89
CA GLY A 62 42.47 -21.81 34.99
C GLY A 62 42.83 -20.64 34.08
N LEU A 63 44.11 -20.25 34.02
CA LEU A 63 44.60 -19.20 33.11
C LEU A 63 44.58 -19.63 31.63
N LEU A 64 44.89 -20.89 31.33
CA LEU A 64 44.84 -21.44 29.97
C LEU A 64 43.42 -21.59 29.41
N VAL A 65 42.39 -21.66 30.26
CA VAL A 65 40.98 -21.70 29.82
C VAL A 65 40.35 -20.31 29.84
N THR A 66 40.68 -19.48 30.84
CA THR A 66 40.09 -18.13 30.98
C THR A 66 40.67 -17.13 30.00
N ALA A 67 41.97 -17.18 29.68
CA ALA A 67 42.57 -16.22 28.76
C ALA A 67 42.08 -16.40 27.30
N PRO A 68 41.95 -17.62 26.74
CA PRO A 68 41.37 -17.80 25.40
C PRO A 68 39.88 -17.54 25.36
N LEU A 69 39.14 -17.78 26.46
CA LEU A 69 37.70 -17.47 26.53
C LEU A 69 37.45 -15.97 26.65
N ALA A 70 38.23 -15.26 27.48
CA ALA A 70 38.20 -13.80 27.57
C ALA A 70 38.69 -13.15 26.27
N TYR A 71 39.69 -13.73 25.60
CA TYR A 71 40.12 -13.30 24.26
C TYR A 71 39.04 -13.59 23.21
N LYS A 72 38.38 -14.76 23.23
CA LYS A 72 37.22 -15.03 22.36
C LYS A 72 36.08 -14.04 22.59
N MET A 73 35.75 -13.72 23.83
CA MET A 73 34.71 -12.73 24.15
C MET A 73 35.12 -11.28 23.85
N ALA A 74 36.42 -10.98 23.82
CA ALA A 74 36.95 -9.65 23.47
C ALA A 74 37.23 -9.47 21.97
N VAL A 75 37.31 -10.57 21.22
CA VAL A 75 37.60 -10.61 19.77
C VAL A 75 36.39 -11.04 18.96
N GLU A 76 35.38 -11.67 19.58
CA GLU A 76 34.02 -11.70 19.04
C GLU A 76 33.61 -10.24 18.86
N GLU A 77 33.47 -9.84 17.59
CA GLU A 77 32.88 -8.56 17.22
C GLU A 77 31.65 -8.34 18.09
N PRO A 78 31.44 -7.13 18.66
CA PRO A 78 30.23 -6.86 19.40
C PRO A 78 29.08 -7.35 18.53
N LEU A 79 28.24 -8.24 19.07
CA LEU A 79 27.02 -8.68 18.40
C LEU A 79 26.32 -7.42 17.91
N SER A 80 26.51 -7.10 16.63
CA SER A 80 25.76 -6.09 15.93
C SER A 80 24.38 -6.69 15.93
N LEU A 81 23.57 -6.30 16.92
CA LEU A 81 22.13 -6.43 16.81
C LEU A 81 21.78 -5.51 15.65
N ASP A 82 21.86 -6.04 14.43
CA ASP A 82 21.46 -5.34 13.25
C ASP A 82 20.08 -4.77 13.54
N SER A 83 19.95 -3.45 13.40
CA SER A 83 18.70 -2.77 13.68
C SER A 83 17.62 -3.42 12.81
N LEU A 84 16.52 -3.86 13.44
CA LEU A 84 15.41 -4.50 12.73
C LEU A 84 15.04 -3.67 11.49
N SER A 85 14.92 -4.34 10.35
CA SER A 85 14.42 -3.71 9.13
C SER A 85 13.01 -3.17 9.34
N LEU A 86 12.59 -2.22 8.49
CA LEU A 86 11.24 -1.69 8.52
C LEU A 86 10.17 -2.80 8.47
N ALA A 87 10.41 -3.82 7.64
CA ALA A 87 9.52 -4.97 7.48
C ALA A 87 9.41 -5.79 8.77
N GLU A 88 10.53 -6.02 9.47
CA GLU A 88 10.55 -6.78 10.73
C GLU A 88 9.87 -6.02 11.87
N ARG A 89 10.09 -4.69 11.96
CA ARG A 89 9.41 -3.81 12.93
C ARG A 89 7.90 -3.82 12.73
N ASP A 90 7.45 -3.68 11.48
CA ASP A 90 6.03 -3.69 11.14
C ASP A 90 5.40 -5.08 11.38
N GLN A 91 6.12 -6.18 11.12
CA GLN A 91 5.68 -7.52 11.48
C GLN A 91 5.58 -7.74 12.99
N GLN A 92 6.54 -7.25 13.76
CA GLN A 92 6.51 -7.33 15.22
C GLN A 92 5.32 -6.55 15.79
N THR A 93 5.11 -5.33 15.32
CA THR A 93 3.97 -4.48 15.71
C THR A 93 2.64 -5.20 15.43
N LYS A 94 2.50 -5.81 14.24
CA LYS A 94 1.31 -6.61 13.89
C LYS A 94 1.08 -7.79 14.83
N ARG A 95 2.14 -8.48 15.27
CA ARG A 95 2.05 -9.64 16.18
C ARG A 95 1.69 -9.24 17.61
N GLU A 96 2.27 -8.15 18.11
CA GLU A 96 2.16 -7.76 19.52
C GLU A 96 0.93 -6.90 19.81
N GLN A 97 0.61 -5.95 18.92
CA GLN A 97 -0.39 -4.91 19.17
C GLN A 97 -1.58 -4.98 18.21
N GLY A 98 -1.48 -5.78 17.14
CA GLY A 98 -2.42 -5.76 16.04
C GLY A 98 -2.37 -4.44 15.24
N VAL A 99 -3.35 -4.24 14.36
CA VAL A 99 -3.49 -3.00 13.57
C VAL A 99 -4.71 -2.22 14.04
N ASN A 100 -4.48 -1.01 14.52
CA ASN A 100 -5.47 -0.07 15.03
C ASN A 100 -5.22 1.35 14.49
N ASP A 101 -6.02 2.33 14.90
CA ASP A 101 -5.95 3.71 14.37
C ASP A 101 -4.66 4.45 14.77
N ALA A 102 -3.99 4.02 15.84
CA ALA A 102 -2.69 4.55 16.27
C ALA A 102 -1.51 3.84 15.60
N SER A 103 -1.74 2.77 14.84
CA SER A 103 -0.69 2.11 14.07
C SER A 103 -0.14 3.02 12.97
N PRO A 104 1.14 2.86 12.56
CA PRO A 104 1.69 3.57 11.42
C PRO A 104 0.80 3.45 10.18
N MET A 105 0.75 4.52 9.37
CA MET A 105 -0.09 4.56 8.16
C MET A 105 0.18 3.37 7.22
N ARG A 106 1.41 2.86 7.17
CA ARG A 106 1.79 1.65 6.42
C ARG A 106 0.91 0.44 6.77
N LEU A 107 0.73 0.17 8.06
CA LEU A 107 -0.08 -0.95 8.56
C LEU A 107 -1.57 -0.73 8.31
N ARG A 108 -2.05 0.50 8.51
CA ARG A 108 -3.45 0.88 8.27
C ARG A 108 -3.81 0.78 6.79
N MET A 109 -2.93 1.24 5.90
CA MET A 109 -3.09 1.10 4.46
C MET A 109 -3.05 -0.37 4.02
N GLU A 110 -2.08 -1.18 4.51
CA GLU A 110 -2.02 -2.63 4.22
C GLU A 110 -3.34 -3.33 4.58
N LYS A 111 -3.85 -3.08 5.79
CA LYS A 111 -5.12 -3.65 6.25
C LYS A 111 -6.27 -3.22 5.34
N PHE A 112 -6.37 -1.92 5.09
CA PHE A 112 -7.45 -1.34 4.30
C PHE A 112 -7.50 -1.91 2.88
N VAL A 113 -6.37 -1.96 2.15
CA VAL A 113 -6.37 -2.49 0.77
C VAL A 113 -6.69 -3.98 0.70
N LYS A 114 -6.27 -4.76 1.70
CA LYS A 114 -6.61 -6.20 1.78
C LYS A 114 -8.09 -6.43 2.05
N GLU A 115 -8.71 -5.60 2.90
CA GLU A 115 -10.15 -5.63 3.15
C GLU A 115 -10.94 -5.26 1.90
N GLN A 116 -10.56 -4.16 1.24
CA GLN A 116 -11.22 -3.72 0.01
C GLN A 116 -11.04 -4.70 -1.15
N GLN A 117 -9.91 -5.39 -1.27
CA GLN A 117 -9.76 -6.45 -2.26
C GLN A 117 -10.81 -7.55 -2.07
N LYS A 118 -11.05 -7.99 -0.83
CA LYS A 118 -12.06 -9.01 -0.52
C LYS A 118 -13.45 -8.53 -0.89
N GLU A 119 -13.81 -7.30 -0.53
CA GLU A 119 -15.11 -6.71 -0.86
C GLU A 119 -15.32 -6.60 -2.37
N ILE A 120 -14.31 -6.14 -3.10
CA ILE A 120 -14.36 -5.99 -4.57
C ILE A 120 -14.45 -7.36 -5.24
N VAL A 121 -13.60 -8.32 -4.84
CA VAL A 121 -13.62 -9.68 -5.39
C VAL A 121 -15.00 -10.31 -5.17
N TRP A 122 -15.52 -10.24 -3.95
CA TRP A 122 -16.85 -10.76 -3.63
C TRP A 122 -17.93 -10.11 -4.51
N ALA A 123 -17.94 -8.78 -4.64
CA ALA A 123 -18.93 -8.08 -5.46
C ALA A 123 -18.85 -8.45 -6.95
N LEU A 124 -17.64 -8.65 -7.48
CA LEU A 124 -17.46 -9.10 -8.87
C LEU A 124 -17.88 -10.56 -9.05
N GLU A 125 -17.60 -11.45 -8.10
CA GLU A 125 -18.09 -12.84 -8.11
C GLU A 125 -19.62 -12.91 -8.09
N GLN A 126 -20.30 -12.04 -7.33
CA GLN A 126 -21.77 -11.98 -7.33
C GLN A 126 -22.34 -11.57 -8.70
N VAL A 127 -21.61 -10.74 -9.44
CA VAL A 127 -22.03 -10.32 -10.80
C VAL A 127 -21.75 -11.40 -11.83
N ASP A 128 -20.60 -12.08 -11.74
CA ASP A 128 -20.18 -13.08 -12.72
C ASP A 128 -20.79 -14.48 -12.50
N GLY A 129 -20.90 -14.89 -11.24
CA GLY A 129 -21.27 -16.26 -10.85
C GLY A 129 -20.11 -17.25 -10.75
N ASN A 130 -18.92 -16.91 -11.24
CA ASN A 130 -17.69 -17.70 -11.09
C ASN A 130 -16.76 -17.11 -10.01
N SER A 131 -15.92 -17.94 -9.42
CA SER A 131 -14.95 -17.54 -8.38
C SER A 131 -13.60 -17.11 -8.95
N PHE A 132 -12.93 -16.20 -8.25
CA PHE A 132 -11.54 -15.82 -8.55
C PHE A 132 -10.56 -16.90 -8.07
N ARG A 133 -9.51 -17.13 -8.86
CA ARG A 133 -8.31 -17.82 -8.39
C ARG A 133 -7.49 -16.84 -7.55
N VAL A 134 -7.24 -17.21 -6.30
CA VAL A 134 -6.41 -16.43 -5.37
C VAL A 134 -4.99 -17.00 -5.37
N ASP A 135 -4.01 -16.12 -5.54
CA ASP A 135 -2.59 -16.47 -5.53
C ASP A 135 -1.82 -15.53 -4.60
N GLU A 136 -1.37 -16.06 -3.46
CA GLU A 136 -0.58 -15.35 -2.47
C GLU A 136 0.91 -15.58 -2.70
N TRP A 137 1.69 -14.51 -2.70
CA TRP A 137 3.12 -14.57 -2.98
C TRP A 137 3.90 -13.65 -2.06
N GLN A 138 5.18 -13.97 -1.87
CA GLN A 138 6.09 -13.23 -0.99
C GLN A 138 7.35 -12.82 -1.74
N ARG A 139 8.02 -11.76 -1.26
CA ARG A 139 9.32 -11.31 -1.77
C ARG A 139 10.42 -11.62 -0.77
N LYS A 140 11.61 -11.96 -1.28
CA LYS A 140 12.81 -12.12 -0.45
C LYS A 140 13.19 -10.85 0.30
N GLU A 141 12.96 -9.69 -0.32
CA GLU A 141 13.28 -8.35 0.23
C GLU A 141 12.25 -7.86 1.25
N GLY A 142 11.19 -8.62 1.52
CA GLY A 142 10.14 -8.27 2.46
C GLY A 142 8.82 -7.91 1.78
N GLY A 143 7.72 -8.32 2.44
CA GLY A 143 6.37 -8.15 1.92
C GLY A 143 5.97 -9.23 0.89
N GLY A 144 5.12 -8.86 -0.06
CA GLY A 144 4.47 -9.79 -0.98
C GLY A 144 3.21 -9.18 -1.60
N GLY A 145 2.27 -10.05 -1.94
CA GLY A 145 0.99 -9.63 -2.48
C GLY A 145 -0.03 -10.75 -2.57
N ILE A 146 -1.25 -10.36 -2.92
CA ILE A 146 -2.36 -11.26 -3.20
C ILE A 146 -2.88 -10.88 -4.58
N THR A 147 -2.80 -11.81 -5.52
CA THR A 147 -3.29 -11.60 -6.88
C THR A 147 -4.53 -12.46 -7.08
N CYS A 148 -5.69 -11.82 -7.21
CA CYS A 148 -6.94 -12.50 -7.54
C CYS A 148 -7.21 -12.36 -9.04
N VAL A 149 -7.34 -13.48 -9.76
CA VAL A 149 -7.65 -13.49 -11.19
C VAL A 149 -8.87 -14.35 -11.47
N LEU A 150 -9.81 -13.79 -12.23
CA LEU A 150 -10.90 -14.51 -12.88
C LEU A 150 -10.67 -14.42 -14.40
N GLN A 151 -10.77 -15.55 -15.07
CA GLN A 151 -10.59 -15.65 -16.52
C GLN A 151 -11.67 -16.56 -17.08
N ASP A 152 -12.14 -16.27 -18.30
CA ASP A 152 -13.18 -17.04 -18.98
C ASP A 152 -14.49 -17.11 -18.16
N GLY A 153 -14.83 -15.99 -17.50
CA GLY A 153 -16.06 -15.83 -16.73
C GLY A 153 -17.32 -15.68 -17.57
N ASN A 154 -18.48 -15.67 -16.91
CA ASN A 154 -19.76 -15.50 -17.58
C ASN A 154 -19.96 -14.06 -18.05
N VAL A 155 -19.54 -13.10 -17.23
CA VAL A 155 -19.69 -11.65 -17.46
C VAL A 155 -18.35 -11.01 -17.75
N PHE A 156 -17.31 -11.38 -17.02
CA PHE A 156 -15.95 -10.89 -17.17
C PHE A 156 -15.11 -11.90 -17.94
N GLU A 157 -14.63 -11.49 -19.11
CA GLU A 157 -13.72 -12.31 -19.89
C GLU A 157 -12.37 -12.46 -19.18
N LYS A 158 -11.92 -11.39 -18.53
CA LYS A 158 -10.80 -11.40 -17.60
C LYS A 158 -10.96 -10.29 -16.58
N ALA A 159 -10.77 -10.60 -15.31
CA ALA A 159 -10.77 -9.64 -14.21
C ALA A 159 -9.59 -9.92 -13.30
N GLY A 160 -8.91 -8.86 -12.88
CA GLY A 160 -7.75 -8.95 -12.03
C GLY A 160 -7.84 -7.93 -10.91
N VAL A 161 -7.68 -8.38 -9.67
CA VAL A 161 -7.65 -7.52 -8.47
C VAL A 161 -6.41 -7.89 -7.66
N GLY A 162 -5.38 -7.03 -7.71
CA GLY A 162 -4.10 -7.26 -7.08
C GLY A 162 -3.87 -6.33 -5.90
N VAL A 163 -3.37 -6.89 -4.80
CA VAL A 163 -2.80 -6.15 -3.68
C VAL A 163 -1.32 -6.44 -3.61
N SER A 164 -0.51 -5.40 -3.51
CA SER A 164 0.93 -5.50 -3.29
C SER A 164 1.29 -4.74 -2.04
N VAL A 165 2.14 -5.33 -1.20
CA VAL A 165 2.74 -4.72 0.00
C VAL A 165 4.23 -5.00 -0.06
N VAL A 166 5.01 -3.99 -0.40
CA VAL A 166 6.42 -4.11 -0.72
C VAL A 166 7.23 -3.32 0.28
N TYR A 167 8.27 -3.96 0.80
CA TYR A 167 9.34 -3.32 1.54
C TYR A 167 10.62 -3.41 0.70
N GLY A 168 11.54 -2.48 0.92
CA GLY A 168 12.85 -2.56 0.31
C GLY A 168 13.71 -1.35 0.66
N THR A 169 14.84 -1.27 -0.03
CA THR A 169 15.84 -0.22 0.20
C THR A 169 16.13 0.51 -1.11
N LEU A 170 15.96 1.84 -1.10
CA LEU A 170 16.33 2.70 -2.21
C LEU A 170 17.81 3.07 -2.09
N PRO A 171 18.66 2.74 -3.08
CA PRO A 171 20.03 3.24 -3.10
C PRO A 171 20.04 4.72 -3.50
N LYS A 172 21.07 5.46 -3.08
CA LYS A 172 21.26 6.91 -3.37
C LYS A 172 20.95 7.35 -4.81
N PRO A 173 21.34 6.63 -5.89
CA PRO A 173 20.97 7.01 -7.25
C PRO A 173 19.46 6.95 -7.51
N ALA A 174 18.75 5.99 -6.92
CA ALA A 174 17.30 5.87 -7.03
C ALA A 174 16.60 7.00 -6.26
N ILE A 175 17.10 7.34 -5.07
CA ILE A 175 16.63 8.49 -4.27
C ILE A 175 16.76 9.78 -5.10
N LEU A 176 17.93 10.04 -5.68
CA LEU A 176 18.16 11.20 -6.55
C LEU A 176 17.23 11.25 -7.76
N LYS A 177 16.94 10.11 -8.39
CA LYS A 177 16.01 10.05 -9.52
C LYS A 177 14.57 10.29 -9.10
N MET A 178 14.15 9.75 -7.95
CA MET A 178 12.82 9.96 -7.41
C MET A 178 12.60 11.42 -6.98
N ARG A 179 13.61 12.11 -6.46
CA ARG A 179 13.54 13.56 -6.17
C ARG A 179 13.10 14.42 -7.34
N ALA A 180 13.46 14.05 -8.58
CA ALA A 180 13.10 14.83 -9.76
C ALA A 180 11.58 14.99 -9.91
N ASN A 181 10.81 14.02 -9.40
CA ASN A 181 9.36 14.03 -9.40
C ASN A 181 8.77 14.24 -8.00
N HIS A 182 9.52 13.95 -6.92
CA HIS A 182 9.07 14.00 -5.53
C HIS A 182 9.96 14.94 -4.70
N LYS A 183 9.61 16.24 -4.67
CA LYS A 183 10.48 17.32 -4.16
C LYS A 183 10.96 17.15 -2.71
N LYS A 184 10.28 16.35 -1.88
CA LYS A 184 10.60 16.13 -0.46
C LYS A 184 11.50 14.95 -0.15
N LEU A 185 11.96 14.18 -1.13
CA LEU A 185 12.75 12.98 -0.87
C LEU A 185 14.19 13.33 -0.42
N GLY A 186 14.36 13.87 0.80
CA GLY A 186 15.58 14.35 1.42
C GLY A 186 15.81 15.85 1.17
N GLU A 187 15.33 16.66 2.10
CA GLU A 187 15.36 18.12 1.99
C GLU A 187 16.80 18.68 2.00
N ASP A 188 17.78 17.92 2.51
CA ASP A 188 19.21 18.27 2.47
C ASP A 188 19.93 17.55 1.31
N ILE A 189 20.36 18.30 0.29
CA ILE A 189 21.19 17.79 -0.83
C ILE A 189 22.56 17.33 -0.33
N GLU A 190 23.06 17.94 0.76
CA GLU A 190 24.37 17.61 1.34
C GLU A 190 24.35 16.33 2.19
N ASN A 191 23.17 15.89 2.68
CA ASN A 191 23.01 14.75 3.59
C ASN A 191 22.03 13.69 3.04
N ILE A 192 22.14 13.34 1.76
CA ILE A 192 21.36 12.21 1.21
C ILE A 192 21.95 10.90 1.75
N PRO A 193 21.16 10.08 2.46
CA PRO A 193 21.66 8.81 2.97
C PRO A 193 22.03 7.90 1.80
N ASP A 194 23.03 7.02 2.02
CA ASP A 194 23.49 6.08 1.00
C ASP A 194 22.40 5.06 0.62
N SER A 195 21.52 4.78 1.57
CA SER A 195 20.35 3.94 1.40
C SER A 195 19.17 4.45 2.25
N LEU A 196 17.95 4.22 1.78
CA LEU A 196 16.74 4.62 2.49
C LEU A 196 15.71 3.50 2.42
N GLU A 197 15.23 3.04 3.57
CA GLU A 197 14.14 2.05 3.61
C GLU A 197 12.85 2.68 3.09
N PHE A 198 12.08 1.90 2.34
CA PHE A 198 10.78 2.32 1.85
C PHE A 198 9.72 1.23 2.02
N PHE A 199 8.48 1.72 2.01
CA PHE A 199 7.27 0.93 1.99
C PHE A 199 6.39 1.40 0.84
N ALA A 200 5.81 0.45 0.11
CA ALA A 200 4.78 0.72 -0.87
C ALA A 200 3.65 -0.30 -0.72
N ALA A 201 2.41 0.17 -0.57
CA ALA A 201 1.25 -0.69 -0.61
C ALA A 201 0.18 -0.13 -1.52
N GLY A 202 -0.54 -1.00 -2.22
CA GLY A 202 -1.65 -0.55 -3.05
C GLY A 202 -2.53 -1.67 -3.54
N LEU A 203 -3.75 -1.27 -3.94
CA LEU A 203 -4.69 -2.08 -4.68
C LEU A 203 -4.72 -1.58 -6.12
N SER A 204 -4.59 -2.52 -7.06
CA SER A 204 -4.74 -2.25 -8.48
C SER A 204 -5.69 -3.26 -9.08
N LEU A 205 -6.62 -2.81 -9.93
CA LEU A 205 -7.52 -3.71 -10.64
C LEU A 205 -7.72 -3.28 -12.08
N VAL A 206 -7.98 -4.29 -12.92
CA VAL A 206 -8.49 -4.12 -14.27
C VAL A 206 -9.56 -5.17 -14.50
N VAL A 207 -10.69 -4.76 -15.06
CA VAL A 207 -11.79 -5.68 -15.40
C VAL A 207 -12.15 -5.50 -16.86
N HIS A 208 -12.15 -6.60 -17.61
CA HIS A 208 -12.54 -6.67 -19.01
C HIS A 208 -13.83 -7.49 -19.16
N PRO A 209 -15.00 -6.84 -19.25
CA PRO A 209 -16.24 -7.53 -19.54
C PRO A 209 -16.21 -8.25 -20.90
N LYS A 210 -16.94 -9.36 -20.98
CA LYS A 210 -17.14 -10.15 -22.20
C LYS A 210 -18.05 -9.42 -23.18
N ASN A 211 -19.09 -8.76 -22.70
CA ASN A 211 -20.05 -8.03 -23.53
C ASN A 211 -19.48 -6.67 -24.00
N PRO A 212 -19.48 -6.35 -25.31
CA PRO A 212 -19.02 -5.05 -25.84
C PRO A 212 -19.74 -3.83 -25.26
N MET A 213 -20.98 -3.98 -24.79
CA MET A 213 -21.76 -2.90 -24.19
C MET A 213 -21.28 -2.57 -22.77
N ALA A 214 -20.60 -3.49 -22.10
CA ALA A 214 -20.09 -3.31 -20.76
C ALA A 214 -18.64 -2.77 -20.80
N PRO A 215 -18.36 -1.62 -20.16
CA PRO A 215 -17.06 -0.96 -20.27
C PRO A 215 -15.97 -1.68 -19.46
N THR A 216 -14.73 -1.65 -19.97
CA THR A 216 -13.56 -1.96 -19.14
C THR A 216 -13.38 -0.87 -18.08
N VAL A 217 -12.91 -1.25 -16.90
CA VAL A 217 -12.54 -0.28 -15.85
C VAL A 217 -11.15 -0.60 -15.32
N HIS A 218 -10.45 0.47 -14.95
CA HIS A 218 -9.19 0.41 -14.21
C HIS A 218 -9.33 1.23 -12.93
N LEU A 219 -8.65 0.77 -11.88
CA LEU A 219 -8.49 1.51 -10.64
C LEU A 219 -7.14 1.18 -10.02
N ASN A 220 -6.51 2.20 -9.43
CA ASN A 220 -5.32 2.05 -8.62
C ASN A 220 -5.41 2.98 -7.42
N TYR A 221 -5.13 2.51 -6.21
CA TYR A 221 -4.90 3.36 -5.04
C TYR A 221 -3.70 2.82 -4.27
N ARG A 222 -2.71 3.68 -4.04
CA ARG A 222 -1.43 3.31 -3.47
C ARG A 222 -0.93 4.36 -2.47
N TYR A 223 -0.12 3.87 -1.55
CA TYR A 223 0.64 4.63 -0.59
C TYR A 223 2.11 4.30 -0.74
N PHE A 224 2.95 5.33 -0.67
CA PHE A 224 4.38 5.19 -0.59
C PHE A 224 4.89 5.99 0.62
N GLU A 225 5.83 5.42 1.36
CA GLU A 225 6.49 6.09 2.46
C GLU A 225 7.95 5.63 2.56
N THR A 226 8.85 6.57 2.83
CA THR A 226 10.23 6.28 3.25
C THR A 226 10.33 6.24 4.77
N ALA A 227 11.26 5.49 5.32
CA ALA A 227 11.49 5.43 6.76
C ALA A 227 12.84 6.04 7.14
N ASN A 228 12.83 6.78 8.25
CA ASN A 228 14.06 7.21 8.92
C ASN A 228 14.76 5.99 9.57
N PRO A 229 16.05 6.08 9.93
CA PRO A 229 16.79 4.96 10.54
C PRO A 229 16.12 4.36 11.81
N ASP A 230 15.40 5.19 12.58
CA ASP A 230 14.65 4.78 13.76
C ASP A 230 13.29 4.11 13.45
N GLY A 231 12.91 4.03 12.17
CA GLY A 231 11.66 3.43 11.69
C GLY A 231 10.47 4.40 11.64
N THR A 232 10.66 5.65 12.03
CA THR A 232 9.64 6.70 11.90
C THR A 232 9.42 7.09 10.44
N SER A 233 8.25 7.65 10.14
CA SER A 233 7.91 8.10 8.79
C SER A 233 8.83 9.24 8.33
N GLY A 234 9.43 9.07 7.16
CA GLY A 234 10.02 10.13 6.35
C GLY A 234 8.99 10.70 5.36
N ALA A 235 9.44 10.98 4.13
CA ALA A 235 8.58 11.45 3.04
C ALA A 235 7.55 10.39 2.64
N TRP A 236 6.33 10.83 2.35
CA TRP A 236 5.20 9.97 1.98
C TRP A 236 4.31 10.66 0.95
N TRP A 237 3.58 9.87 0.19
CA TRP A 237 2.51 10.36 -0.68
C TRP A 237 1.51 9.25 -1.00
N PHE A 238 0.30 9.68 -1.37
CA PHE A 238 -0.69 8.83 -2.00
C PHE A 238 -0.76 9.09 -3.49
N GLY A 239 -1.11 8.05 -4.23
CA GLY A 239 -1.40 8.14 -5.66
C GLY A 239 -2.54 7.21 -6.01
N GLY A 240 -3.23 7.49 -7.11
CA GLY A 240 -4.32 6.63 -7.53
C GLY A 240 -5.27 7.25 -8.53
N GLY A 241 -6.43 6.62 -8.64
CA GLY A 241 -7.45 7.00 -9.58
C GLY A 241 -8.31 5.82 -10.02
N SER A 242 -9.36 6.16 -10.78
CA SER A 242 -10.19 5.18 -11.47
C SER A 242 -10.64 5.79 -12.79
N ASP A 243 -10.64 4.98 -13.84
CA ASP A 243 -11.01 5.41 -15.19
C ASP A 243 -11.82 4.33 -15.93
N LEU A 244 -12.70 4.80 -16.83
CA LEU A 244 -13.66 3.98 -17.56
C LEU A 244 -13.32 3.94 -19.06
N THR A 245 -13.26 2.74 -19.63
CA THR A 245 -12.92 2.47 -21.02
C THR A 245 -14.03 1.70 -21.73
N PRO A 246 -15.08 2.39 -22.22
CA PRO A 246 -16.14 1.77 -23.00
C PRO A 246 -15.68 1.39 -24.41
N ALA A 247 -16.22 0.30 -24.96
CA ALA A 247 -16.19 0.05 -26.40
C ALA A 247 -17.35 0.75 -27.12
N TYR A 248 -18.51 0.87 -26.48
CA TYR A 248 -19.63 1.69 -26.94
C TYR A 248 -20.00 2.75 -25.91
N LEU A 249 -20.19 3.98 -26.38
CA LEU A 249 -20.47 5.11 -25.50
C LEU A 249 -21.95 5.19 -25.10
N PHE A 250 -22.21 5.02 -23.80
CA PHE A 250 -23.46 5.36 -23.13
C PHE A 250 -23.22 6.62 -22.29
N ASP A 251 -23.88 7.73 -22.63
CA ASP A 251 -23.63 9.00 -21.93
C ASP A 251 -24.03 8.89 -20.45
N GLU A 252 -25.11 8.17 -20.16
CA GLU A 252 -25.60 7.95 -18.80
C GLU A 252 -24.61 7.17 -17.92
N ASP A 253 -23.82 6.26 -18.48
CA ASP A 253 -22.82 5.51 -17.72
C ASP A 253 -21.61 6.38 -17.40
N ALA A 254 -21.16 7.16 -18.37
CA ALA A 254 -20.05 8.09 -18.17
C ALA A 254 -20.42 9.21 -17.19
N ILE A 255 -21.63 9.79 -17.31
CA ILE A 255 -22.16 10.77 -16.35
C ILE A 255 -22.24 10.15 -14.95
N GLN A 256 -22.82 8.94 -14.81
CA GLN A 256 -22.94 8.28 -13.52
C GLN A 256 -21.57 8.01 -12.89
N PHE A 257 -20.62 7.49 -13.68
CA PHE A 257 -19.26 7.21 -13.22
C PHE A 257 -18.56 8.47 -12.72
N HIS A 258 -18.57 9.53 -13.53
CA HIS A 258 -17.95 10.81 -13.19
C HIS A 258 -18.65 11.53 -12.04
N LYS A 259 -19.98 11.43 -11.94
CA LYS A 259 -20.75 11.98 -10.82
C LYS A 259 -20.34 11.35 -9.50
N SER A 260 -20.25 10.01 -9.43
CA SER A 260 -19.83 9.32 -8.22
C SER A 260 -18.41 9.73 -7.79
N LEU A 261 -17.47 9.82 -8.74
CA LEU A 261 -16.11 10.28 -8.45
C LEU A 261 -16.08 11.73 -7.98
N LYS A 262 -16.87 12.60 -8.62
CA LYS A 262 -17.00 14.00 -8.21
C LYS A 262 -17.57 14.12 -6.80
N GLU A 263 -18.60 13.37 -6.45
CA GLU A 263 -19.20 13.40 -5.11
C GLU A 263 -18.19 13.06 -4.02
N VAL A 264 -17.34 12.04 -4.24
CA VAL A 264 -16.25 11.70 -3.32
C VAL A 264 -15.23 12.82 -3.26
N CYS A 265 -14.73 13.30 -4.40
CA CYS A 265 -13.78 14.40 -4.43
C CYS A 265 -14.33 15.63 -3.67
N ASP A 266 -15.56 16.03 -3.97
CA ASP A 266 -16.26 17.17 -3.41
C ASP A 266 -16.48 17.11 -1.88
N ALA A 267 -16.45 15.92 -1.29
CA ALA A 267 -16.55 15.72 0.15
C ALA A 267 -15.24 16.02 0.89
N HIS A 268 -14.10 15.95 0.17
CA HIS A 268 -12.76 16.19 0.72
C HIS A 268 -12.18 17.53 0.27
N ASP A 269 -12.33 17.87 -1.00
CA ASP A 269 -11.90 19.14 -1.57
C ASP A 269 -12.61 19.42 -2.92
N LYS A 270 -13.20 20.61 -3.07
CA LYS A 270 -13.94 20.99 -4.28
C LYS A 270 -13.07 21.08 -5.53
N ASP A 271 -11.76 21.25 -5.38
CA ASP A 271 -10.82 21.36 -6.51
C ASP A 271 -10.28 19.99 -6.95
N TYR A 272 -10.52 18.91 -6.18
CA TYR A 272 -9.98 17.59 -6.50
C TYR A 272 -10.52 17.05 -7.82
N TYR A 273 -11.84 17.07 -8.03
CA TYR A 273 -12.42 16.48 -9.24
C TYR A 273 -11.90 17.16 -10.51
N SER A 274 -11.97 18.49 -10.58
CA SER A 274 -11.55 19.24 -11.77
C SER A 274 -10.07 19.02 -12.09
N ARG A 275 -9.20 19.01 -11.06
CA ARG A 275 -7.77 18.75 -11.21
C ARG A 275 -7.49 17.32 -11.63
N PHE A 276 -8.07 16.34 -10.94
CA PHE A 276 -7.78 14.93 -11.17
C PHE A 276 -8.41 14.39 -12.45
N LYS A 277 -9.58 14.91 -12.85
CA LYS A 277 -10.19 14.60 -14.15
C LYS A 277 -9.33 15.08 -15.29
N LYS A 278 -8.88 16.34 -15.25
CA LYS A 278 -7.97 16.89 -16.26
C LYS A 278 -6.67 16.10 -16.33
N TRP A 279 -6.12 15.70 -15.17
CA TRP A 279 -4.93 14.86 -15.15
C TRP A 279 -5.21 13.48 -15.77
N CYS A 280 -6.35 12.86 -15.45
CA CYS A 280 -6.77 11.59 -16.04
C CYS A 280 -6.84 11.65 -17.58
N ASP A 281 -7.44 12.70 -18.13
CA ASP A 281 -7.56 12.91 -19.58
C ASP A 281 -6.17 13.00 -20.26
N THR A 282 -5.20 13.63 -19.60
CA THR A 282 -3.84 13.77 -20.13
C THR A 282 -2.95 12.54 -19.89
N TYR A 283 -3.16 11.81 -18.79
CA TYR A 283 -2.37 10.65 -18.45
C TYR A 283 -2.71 9.47 -19.35
N PHE A 284 -4.00 9.16 -19.51
CA PHE A 284 -4.48 8.03 -20.31
C PHE A 284 -4.64 8.38 -21.80
N TYR A 285 -3.65 9.04 -22.38
CA TYR A 285 -3.65 9.49 -23.78
C TYR A 285 -2.66 8.70 -24.64
N ASN A 286 -3.17 8.00 -25.65
CA ASN A 286 -2.34 7.32 -26.64
C ASN A 286 -1.75 8.34 -27.62
N LYS A 287 -0.59 8.90 -27.27
CA LYS A 287 0.08 9.98 -28.04
C LYS A 287 0.25 9.66 -29.52
N HIS A 288 0.57 8.41 -29.85
CA HIS A 288 0.78 7.96 -31.24
C HIS A 288 -0.54 7.70 -32.01
N ARG A 289 -1.70 7.72 -31.33
CA ARG A 289 -3.03 7.62 -31.96
C ARG A 289 -3.83 8.93 -31.90
N GLY A 290 -3.41 9.87 -31.07
CA GLY A 290 -4.12 11.12 -30.87
C GLY A 290 -5.47 10.96 -30.16
N GLU A 291 -5.65 9.92 -29.34
CA GLU A 291 -6.91 9.65 -28.62
C GLU A 291 -6.65 9.16 -27.19
N SER A 292 -7.58 9.43 -26.28
CA SER A 292 -7.59 8.85 -24.94
C SER A 292 -7.94 7.36 -24.98
N ARG A 293 -7.51 6.62 -23.96
CA ARG A 293 -7.81 5.19 -23.79
C ARG A 293 -9.31 4.97 -23.62
N GLY A 294 -9.95 5.85 -22.85
CA GLY A 294 -11.37 5.79 -22.48
C GLY A 294 -11.93 7.18 -22.17
N VAL A 295 -13.07 7.22 -21.48
CA VAL A 295 -13.80 8.46 -21.15
C VAL A 295 -13.28 9.13 -19.87
N GLY A 296 -12.10 8.74 -19.41
CA GLY A 296 -11.43 9.29 -18.24
C GLY A 296 -12.07 8.85 -16.92
N GLY A 297 -11.90 9.69 -15.92
CA GLY A 297 -12.27 9.45 -14.54
C GLY A 297 -11.48 10.41 -13.66
N ILE A 298 -10.81 9.91 -12.62
CA ILE A 298 -9.84 10.70 -11.83
C ILE A 298 -8.47 10.03 -11.86
N PHE A 299 -7.41 10.83 -11.90
CA PHE A 299 -6.04 10.39 -11.73
C PHE A 299 -5.27 11.40 -10.89
N PHE A 300 -4.48 10.91 -9.95
CA PHE A 300 -3.62 11.72 -9.12
C PHE A 300 -2.36 10.95 -8.70
N ASP A 301 -1.32 11.72 -8.45
CA ASP A 301 -0.05 11.27 -7.91
C ASP A 301 0.44 12.36 -6.96
N ASP A 302 1.39 12.03 -6.09
CA ASP A 302 2.06 13.00 -5.23
C ASP A 302 1.11 13.78 -4.30
N LEU A 303 0.04 13.14 -3.82
CA LEU A 303 -0.79 13.69 -2.74
C LEU A 303 -0.07 13.51 -1.41
N ASP A 304 0.65 14.54 -1.01
CA ASP A 304 1.45 14.60 0.21
C ASP A 304 1.00 15.73 1.16
N GLU A 305 1.78 15.95 2.21
CA GLU A 305 1.61 17.00 3.22
C GLU A 305 1.52 18.44 2.69
N THR A 306 1.97 18.70 1.45
CA THR A 306 1.84 20.02 0.83
C THR A 306 0.41 20.31 0.39
N VAL A 307 -0.41 19.26 0.22
CA VAL A 307 -1.81 19.36 -0.19
C VAL A 307 -2.72 19.26 1.05
N ARG A 308 -2.58 18.17 1.82
CA ARG A 308 -3.35 17.88 3.04
C ARG A 308 -2.52 16.98 3.95
N ASP A 309 -2.82 16.96 5.25
CA ASP A 309 -2.17 16.02 6.16
C ASP A 309 -2.50 14.54 5.81
N LYS A 310 -1.70 13.64 6.37
CA LYS A 310 -1.74 12.22 6.08
C LYS A 310 -3.08 11.57 6.39
N GLU A 311 -3.75 12.00 7.47
CA GLU A 311 -5.03 11.42 7.89
C GLU A 311 -6.17 11.86 6.97
N ASN A 312 -6.25 13.14 6.65
CA ASN A 312 -7.26 13.65 5.70
C ASN A 312 -7.05 13.07 4.29
N THR A 313 -5.80 12.92 3.86
CA THR A 313 -5.50 12.27 2.57
C THR A 313 -5.89 10.80 2.60
N PHE A 314 -5.60 10.06 3.68
CA PHE A 314 -6.02 8.68 3.81
C PHE A 314 -7.55 8.52 3.81
N ALA A 315 -8.29 9.41 4.48
CA ALA A 315 -9.75 9.43 4.45
C ALA A 315 -10.29 9.57 3.01
N PHE A 316 -9.70 10.45 2.20
CA PHE A 316 -10.03 10.57 0.78
C PHE A 316 -9.78 9.26 0.01
N ILE A 317 -8.63 8.62 0.23
CA ILE A 317 -8.32 7.32 -0.40
C ILE A 317 -9.32 6.25 0.02
N GLN A 318 -9.74 6.26 1.29
CA GLN A 318 -10.72 5.30 1.77
C GLN A 318 -12.07 5.46 1.07
N ASP A 319 -12.58 6.68 0.97
CA ASP A 319 -13.86 6.94 0.31
C ASP A 319 -13.78 6.69 -1.20
N ALA A 320 -12.66 7.07 -1.83
CA ALA A 320 -12.47 6.92 -3.28
C ALA A 320 -12.27 5.47 -3.73
N LEU A 321 -11.68 4.61 -2.88
CA LEU A 321 -11.62 3.17 -3.14
C LEU A 321 -12.98 2.50 -2.88
N LYS A 322 -13.65 2.84 -1.77
CA LYS A 322 -14.98 2.30 -1.42
C LYS A 322 -16.06 2.67 -2.43
N SER A 323 -15.92 3.81 -3.12
CA SER A 323 -16.88 4.23 -4.15
C SER A 323 -16.85 3.37 -5.41
N PHE A 324 -15.83 2.52 -5.60
CA PHE A 324 -15.70 1.70 -6.82
C PHE A 324 -16.91 0.79 -7.04
N VAL A 325 -17.22 -0.08 -6.08
CA VAL A 325 -18.31 -1.07 -6.19
C VAL A 325 -19.67 -0.40 -6.47
N PRO A 326 -20.13 0.59 -5.67
CA PRO A 326 -21.41 1.25 -5.93
C PRO A 326 -21.43 2.08 -7.22
N THR A 327 -20.28 2.36 -7.81
CA THR A 327 -20.19 3.07 -9.10
C THR A 327 -20.21 2.11 -10.28
N TYR A 328 -19.35 1.09 -10.28
CA TYR A 328 -19.11 0.25 -11.44
C TYR A 328 -20.12 -0.90 -11.57
N VAL A 329 -20.52 -1.54 -10.46
CA VAL A 329 -21.45 -2.68 -10.50
C VAL A 329 -22.81 -2.31 -11.11
N PRO A 330 -23.42 -1.15 -10.81
CA PRO A 330 -24.66 -0.74 -11.47
C PRO A 330 -24.51 -0.56 -12.99
N ILE A 331 -23.36 -0.07 -13.46
CA ILE A 331 -23.08 0.04 -14.90
C ILE A 331 -23.04 -1.37 -15.51
N ILE A 332 -22.30 -2.29 -14.91
CA ILE A 332 -22.20 -3.67 -15.43
C ILE A 332 -23.56 -4.36 -15.46
N ASN A 333 -24.37 -4.23 -14.40
CA ASN A 333 -25.70 -4.84 -14.37
C ASN A 333 -26.64 -4.32 -15.46
N LYS A 334 -26.49 -3.05 -15.89
CA LYS A 334 -27.27 -2.51 -17.02
C LYS A 334 -26.83 -3.07 -18.38
N ARG A 335 -25.54 -3.41 -18.52
CA ARG A 335 -24.91 -3.65 -19.83
C ARG A 335 -24.59 -5.11 -20.12
N LYS A 336 -24.33 -5.93 -19.10
CA LYS A 336 -23.79 -7.29 -19.24
C LYS A 336 -24.65 -8.23 -20.08
N ASP A 337 -25.97 -8.07 -20.05
CA ASP A 337 -26.94 -8.94 -20.74
C ASP A 337 -27.48 -8.34 -22.06
N MET A 338 -26.98 -7.18 -22.49
CA MET A 338 -27.43 -6.57 -23.75
C MET A 338 -27.05 -7.45 -24.95
N PRO A 339 -27.94 -7.65 -25.94
CA PRO A 339 -27.56 -8.34 -27.17
C PRO A 339 -26.49 -7.54 -27.90
N TYR A 340 -25.57 -8.24 -28.57
CA TYR A 340 -24.54 -7.64 -29.41
C TYR A 340 -24.31 -8.47 -30.68
N THR A 341 -23.78 -7.85 -31.72
CA THR A 341 -23.40 -8.52 -32.97
C THR A 341 -21.92 -8.90 -33.00
N GLU A 342 -21.52 -9.78 -33.92
CA GLU A 342 -20.11 -10.11 -34.14
C GLU A 342 -19.28 -8.89 -34.53
N GLN A 343 -19.86 -7.94 -35.28
CA GLN A 343 -19.20 -6.67 -35.61
C GLN A 343 -18.93 -5.83 -34.36
N GLU A 344 -19.88 -5.77 -33.43
CA GLU A 344 -19.71 -5.06 -32.16
C GLU A 344 -18.66 -5.73 -31.26
N LYS A 345 -18.58 -7.07 -31.30
CA LYS A 345 -17.52 -7.83 -30.61
C LYS A 345 -16.15 -7.58 -31.24
N GLU A 346 -16.07 -7.51 -32.57
CA GLU A 346 -14.83 -7.19 -33.27
C GLU A 346 -14.35 -5.77 -32.96
N TRP A 347 -15.25 -4.79 -32.91
CA TRP A 347 -14.92 -3.44 -32.46
C TRP A 347 -14.37 -3.41 -31.04
N GLN A 348 -14.95 -4.19 -30.11
CA GLN A 348 -14.40 -4.35 -28.76
C GLN A 348 -12.94 -4.84 -28.80
N GLN A 349 -12.60 -5.79 -29.69
CA GLN A 349 -11.23 -6.28 -29.82
C GLN A 349 -10.27 -5.22 -30.33
N ILE A 350 -10.71 -4.37 -31.27
CA ILE A 350 -9.93 -3.23 -31.76
C ILE A 350 -9.69 -2.22 -30.63
N ARG A 351 -10.72 -1.90 -29.84
CA ARG A 351 -10.58 -1.01 -28.67
C ARG A 351 -9.65 -1.59 -27.60
N ARG A 352 -9.72 -2.89 -27.36
CA ARG A 352 -8.78 -3.59 -26.46
C ARG A 352 -7.35 -3.58 -26.99
N GLY A 353 -7.14 -3.60 -28.30
CA GLY A 353 -5.84 -3.34 -28.92
C GLY A 353 -5.28 -1.97 -28.50
N LYS A 354 -6.11 -0.92 -28.44
CA LYS A 354 -5.71 0.41 -27.94
C LYS A 354 -5.40 0.44 -26.45
N TYR A 355 -6.08 -0.40 -25.67
CA TYR A 355 -5.78 -0.58 -24.25
C TYR A 355 -4.40 -1.21 -24.05
N VAL A 356 -4.09 -2.26 -24.82
CA VAL A 356 -2.77 -2.91 -24.83
C VAL A 356 -1.67 -1.95 -25.29
N GLU A 357 -1.91 -1.19 -26.37
CA GLU A 357 -0.99 -0.14 -26.85
C GLU A 357 -0.64 0.84 -25.73
N PHE A 358 -1.63 1.30 -24.96
CA PHE A 358 -1.38 2.20 -23.83
C PHE A 358 -0.52 1.56 -22.75
N ASN A 359 -0.93 0.38 -22.26
CA ASN A 359 -0.28 -0.26 -21.11
C ASN A 359 1.18 -0.63 -21.41
N LEU A 360 1.51 -1.03 -22.63
CA LEU A 360 2.87 -1.45 -22.98
C LEU A 360 3.78 -0.29 -23.41
N VAL A 361 3.22 0.81 -23.93
CA VAL A 361 4.01 1.94 -24.47
C VAL A 361 4.09 3.13 -23.52
N HIS A 362 2.98 3.48 -22.85
CA HIS A 362 2.86 4.75 -22.13
C HIS A 362 2.73 4.58 -20.61
N ASP A 363 2.19 3.47 -20.12
CA ASP A 363 1.91 3.31 -18.70
C ASP A 363 3.19 3.21 -17.86
N ARG A 364 3.38 4.21 -16.99
CA ARG A 364 4.56 4.30 -16.10
C ARG A 364 4.61 3.13 -15.12
N GLY A 365 3.45 2.68 -14.62
CA GLY A 365 3.35 1.58 -13.65
C GLY A 365 3.80 0.25 -14.24
N THR A 366 3.28 -0.09 -15.42
CA THR A 366 3.65 -1.31 -16.16
C THR A 366 5.14 -1.30 -16.53
N ALA A 367 5.65 -0.18 -17.07
CA ALA A 367 7.07 -0.06 -17.41
C ALA A 367 7.97 -0.20 -16.18
N PHE A 368 7.63 0.47 -15.07
CA PHE A 368 8.38 0.37 -13.82
C PHE A 368 8.39 -1.07 -13.27
N GLY A 369 7.22 -1.72 -13.24
CA GLY A 369 7.09 -3.10 -12.76
C GLY A 369 7.94 -4.08 -13.55
N LEU A 370 7.88 -4.04 -14.88
CA LEU A 370 8.63 -4.97 -15.75
C LEU A 370 10.15 -4.76 -15.68
N ASN A 371 10.60 -3.53 -15.41
CA ASN A 371 12.02 -3.22 -15.26
C ASN A 371 12.55 -3.41 -13.83
N THR A 372 11.68 -3.76 -12.87
CA THR A 372 12.09 -4.01 -11.48
C THR A 372 12.52 -5.48 -11.32
N PRO A 373 13.78 -5.76 -10.95
CA PRO A 373 14.23 -7.14 -10.73
C PRO A 373 13.38 -7.87 -9.69
N GLY A 374 13.03 -9.13 -9.97
CA GLY A 374 12.22 -9.94 -9.06
C GLY A 374 10.75 -9.55 -8.96
N ALA A 375 10.27 -8.57 -9.75
CA ALA A 375 8.86 -8.25 -9.82
C ALA A 375 8.07 -9.40 -10.45
N ARG A 376 6.84 -9.60 -9.96
CA ARG A 376 5.96 -10.66 -10.44
C ARG A 376 5.30 -10.24 -11.75
N VAL A 377 5.91 -10.63 -12.87
CA VAL A 377 5.46 -10.30 -14.24
C VAL A 377 3.98 -10.63 -14.46
N GLU A 378 3.52 -11.81 -14.02
CA GLU A 378 2.11 -12.22 -14.16
C GLU A 378 1.13 -11.28 -13.44
N SER A 379 1.53 -10.66 -12.33
CA SER A 379 0.68 -9.69 -11.63
C SER A 379 0.64 -8.33 -12.34
N ILE A 380 1.72 -7.97 -13.05
CA ILE A 380 1.80 -6.73 -13.84
C ILE A 380 0.96 -6.87 -15.12
N LEU A 381 1.11 -7.99 -15.83
CA LEU A 381 0.42 -8.26 -17.10
C LEU A 381 -1.02 -8.77 -16.92
N MET A 382 -1.47 -8.94 -15.68
CA MET A 382 -2.88 -9.16 -15.34
C MET A 382 -3.80 -8.09 -15.95
N SER A 383 -3.29 -6.88 -16.16
CA SER A 383 -3.98 -5.75 -16.79
C SER A 383 -4.30 -5.94 -18.27
N LEU A 384 -3.68 -6.90 -18.96
CA LEU A 384 -3.95 -7.15 -20.38
C LEU A 384 -5.23 -7.96 -20.55
N PRO A 385 -6.08 -7.65 -21.55
CA PRO A 385 -7.27 -8.43 -21.86
C PRO A 385 -6.91 -9.84 -22.33
N LEU A 386 -7.89 -10.76 -22.28
CA LEU A 386 -7.69 -12.13 -22.78
C LEU A 386 -7.46 -12.13 -24.30
N THR A 387 -8.19 -11.27 -25.02
CA THR A 387 -8.08 -11.10 -26.47
C THR A 387 -8.05 -9.63 -26.86
N ALA A 388 -7.36 -9.34 -27.96
CA ALA A 388 -7.30 -8.03 -28.61
C ALA A 388 -7.01 -8.22 -30.11
N SER A 389 -7.28 -7.20 -30.92
CA SER A 389 -7.04 -7.25 -32.37
C SER A 389 -6.49 -5.95 -32.92
N TRP A 390 -5.66 -6.07 -33.97
CA TRP A 390 -5.11 -4.95 -34.72
C TRP A 390 -5.43 -5.13 -36.18
N LYS A 391 -6.20 -4.20 -36.74
CA LYS A 391 -6.49 -4.13 -38.17
C LYS A 391 -5.69 -3.00 -38.79
N TYR A 392 -5.06 -3.28 -39.93
CA TYR A 392 -4.29 -2.30 -40.67
C TYR A 392 -5.21 -1.18 -41.18
N MET A 393 -4.86 0.08 -40.87
CA MET A 393 -5.59 1.28 -41.30
C MET A 393 -7.10 1.25 -41.05
N TYR A 394 -7.54 0.59 -39.97
CA TYR A 394 -8.96 0.54 -39.63
C TYR A 394 -9.47 1.89 -39.14
N GLU A 395 -10.55 2.36 -39.75
CA GLU A 395 -11.34 3.50 -39.32
C GLU A 395 -12.80 3.07 -39.18
N PRO A 396 -13.52 3.48 -38.10
CA PRO A 396 -14.92 3.16 -37.97
C PRO A 396 -15.75 3.89 -39.03
N GLU A 397 -16.86 3.28 -39.46
CA GLU A 397 -17.77 3.87 -40.43
C GLU A 397 -18.25 5.27 -39.97
N PRO A 398 -18.28 6.28 -40.86
CA PRO A 398 -18.74 7.61 -40.49
C PRO A 398 -20.17 7.59 -39.91
N LYS A 399 -20.42 8.42 -38.88
CA LYS A 399 -21.72 8.52 -38.19
C LYS A 399 -22.18 7.23 -37.47
N SER A 400 -21.30 6.25 -37.33
CA SER A 400 -21.54 5.05 -36.51
C SER A 400 -21.38 5.34 -35.01
N ARG A 401 -21.77 4.36 -34.17
CA ARG A 401 -21.59 4.46 -32.70
C ARG A 401 -20.10 4.41 -32.33
N GLU A 402 -19.32 3.68 -33.11
CA GLU A 402 -17.88 3.51 -33.01
C GLU A 402 -17.16 4.82 -33.32
N ALA A 403 -17.55 5.51 -34.40
CA ALA A 403 -17.03 6.83 -34.75
C ALA A 403 -17.35 7.86 -33.67
N ARG A 404 -18.58 7.87 -33.13
CA ARG A 404 -18.97 8.75 -32.02
C ARG A 404 -18.08 8.55 -30.78
N LEU A 405 -17.72 7.31 -30.43
CA LEU A 405 -16.78 7.08 -29.33
C LEU A 405 -15.43 7.70 -29.66
N VAL A 406 -14.85 7.42 -30.84
CA VAL A 406 -13.52 7.93 -31.22
C VAL A 406 -13.45 9.46 -31.20
N GLU A 407 -14.50 10.17 -31.62
CA GLU A 407 -14.57 11.63 -31.54
C GLU A 407 -14.41 12.13 -30.09
N VAL A 408 -15.12 11.50 -29.14
CA VAL A 408 -15.01 11.82 -27.70
C VAL A 408 -13.63 11.47 -27.14
N LEU A 409 -13.00 10.39 -27.62
CA LEU A 409 -11.66 10.01 -27.18
C LEU A 409 -10.58 10.95 -27.73
N LYS A 410 -10.75 11.48 -28.94
CA LYS A 410 -9.85 12.49 -29.51
C LYS A 410 -9.98 13.83 -28.80
N THR A 411 -11.20 14.17 -28.38
CA THR A 411 -11.52 15.42 -27.70
C THR A 411 -12.29 15.14 -26.40
N PRO A 412 -11.58 14.86 -25.30
CA PRO A 412 -12.22 14.60 -24.00
C PRO A 412 -13.21 15.71 -23.65
N LYS A 413 -14.41 15.33 -23.22
CA LYS A 413 -15.48 16.25 -22.82
C LYS A 413 -15.64 16.28 -21.30
N GLU A 414 -16.36 17.29 -20.82
CA GLU A 414 -16.85 17.32 -19.44
C GLU A 414 -18.12 16.48 -19.32
N TRP A 415 -18.23 15.73 -18.23
CA TRP A 415 -19.34 14.80 -17.98
C TRP A 415 -20.31 15.28 -16.89
N VAL A 416 -19.84 16.10 -15.95
CA VAL A 416 -20.61 16.59 -14.78
C VAL A 416 -20.24 18.02 -14.38
#